data_AF-A0A2E9KZ95-F1
#
_entry.id   AF-A0A2E9KZ95-F1
#
_cell.length_a   1.000
_cell.length_b   1.000
_cell.length_c   1.000
_cell.angle_alpha   90.00
_cell.angle_beta   90.00
_cell.angle_gamma   90.00
#
_symmetry.space_group_name_H-M   'P 1'
#
loop_
_entity.id
_entity.type
_entity.pdbx_description
1 polymer ?
#
loop_
_entity_poly.entity_id
_entity_poly.type
_entity_poly.pdbx_seq_one_letter_code
_entity_poly.pdbx_strand_id
1 'polypeptide(L)'
;MSEGSSESIESTETSESVETSVVINLVQQEYPAAILHTHRHRDDETIVLKREFIQLVCRLLRDHLDCRFEMFVDLTAVDYLLVETDLQQTERFEVIYHLRSLSKDHRIRLKCPVPEDDCQIPSIHMLWHAVNWYERECYDMYGIHFEGHPNLTRILMYEQFQGHPLRKDYPVDKQQPLLELNDVEERYHYGRFE
;
A
#
# COMPACT_ATOMS: atom_id res chain seq x y z
N MET A 1 -24.40 -28.37 41.00
CA MET A 1 -24.41 -27.07 40.29
C MET A 1 -23.13 -26.37 40.67
N SER A 2 -22.14 -26.11 39.83
CA SER A 2 -21.94 -26.28 38.38
C SER A 2 -20.42 -26.37 38.18
N GLU A 3 -19.97 -27.37 37.43
CA GLU A 3 -18.56 -27.56 37.05
C GLU A 3 -18.10 -26.40 36.16
N GLY A 4 -16.98 -25.78 36.53
CA GLY A 4 -16.31 -24.76 35.72
C GLY A 4 -15.52 -25.42 34.60
N SER A 5 -16.09 -25.45 33.41
CA SER A 5 -15.45 -25.91 32.17
C SER A 5 -14.30 -24.99 31.79
N SER A 6 -13.07 -25.52 31.86
CA SER A 6 -11.87 -24.93 31.28
C SER A 6 -11.92 -25.06 29.76
N GLU A 7 -12.40 -24.03 29.07
CA GLU A 7 -12.29 -23.96 27.61
C GLU A 7 -10.83 -23.65 27.24
N SER A 8 -10.17 -24.68 26.72
CA SER A 8 -8.86 -24.57 26.10
C SER A 8 -9.09 -24.00 24.70
N ILE A 9 -8.56 -22.81 24.41
CA ILE A 9 -8.58 -22.26 23.05
C ILE A 9 -7.51 -23.00 22.26
N GLU A 10 -7.92 -24.11 21.64
CA GLU A 10 -7.10 -24.84 20.68
C GLU A 10 -7.14 -24.05 19.37
N SER A 11 -6.05 -23.33 19.08
CA SER A 11 -5.82 -22.67 17.80
C SER A 11 -5.69 -23.76 16.74
N THR A 12 -6.81 -24.07 16.09
CA THR A 12 -6.83 -24.96 14.94
C THR A 12 -6.09 -24.26 13.80
N GLU A 13 -4.80 -24.56 13.66
CA GLU A 13 -4.08 -24.35 12.40
C GLU A 13 -4.72 -25.26 11.35
N THR A 14 -5.74 -24.75 10.68
CA THR A 14 -6.35 -25.43 9.54
C THR A 14 -5.35 -25.35 8.39
N SER A 15 -4.57 -26.40 8.22
CA SER A 15 -3.77 -26.66 7.03
C SER A 15 -4.71 -26.99 5.86
N GLU A 16 -5.36 -25.97 5.28
CA GLU A 16 -6.03 -26.12 4.00
C GLU A 16 -5.00 -26.11 2.88
N SER A 17 -4.99 -27.17 2.09
CA SER A 17 -4.19 -27.28 0.87
C SER A 17 -4.57 -26.13 -0.06
N VAL A 18 -3.66 -25.16 -0.24
CA VAL A 18 -3.86 -23.94 -1.01
C VAL A 18 -4.17 -24.27 -2.46
N GLU A 19 -5.47 -24.26 -2.83
CA GLU A 19 -5.85 -24.08 -4.24
C GLU A 19 -5.29 -22.72 -4.67
N THR A 20 -4.15 -22.77 -5.36
CA THR A 20 -3.43 -21.58 -5.80
C THR A 20 -4.22 -20.96 -6.93
N SER A 21 -4.56 -19.68 -6.78
CA SER A 21 -5.38 -18.98 -7.76
C SER A 21 -4.69 -18.87 -9.10
N VAL A 22 -5.48 -18.72 -10.16
CA VAL A 22 -4.98 -18.50 -11.53
C VAL A 22 -4.00 -17.31 -11.56
N VAL A 23 -4.28 -16.28 -10.75
CA VAL A 23 -3.46 -15.07 -10.68
C VAL A 23 -2.10 -15.35 -10.03
N ILE A 24 -2.08 -16.03 -8.88
CA ILE A 24 -0.84 -16.36 -8.18
C ILE A 24 0.04 -17.27 -9.04
N ASN A 25 -0.57 -18.29 -9.67
CA ASN A 25 0.13 -19.20 -10.57
C ASN A 25 0.76 -18.46 -11.75
N LEU A 26 0.04 -17.50 -12.36
CA LEU A 26 0.56 -16.71 -13.46
C LEU A 26 1.77 -15.86 -13.05
N VAL A 27 1.67 -15.16 -11.91
CA VAL A 27 2.80 -14.35 -11.40
C VAL A 27 3.99 -15.22 -11.06
N GLN A 28 3.76 -16.43 -10.53
CA GLN A 28 4.82 -17.38 -10.20
C GLN A 28 5.50 -17.97 -11.45
N GLN A 29 4.77 -18.12 -12.57
CA GLN A 29 5.32 -18.60 -13.84
C GLN A 29 6.16 -17.53 -14.54
N GLU A 30 5.64 -16.29 -14.62
CA GLU A 30 6.30 -15.20 -15.35
C GLU A 30 7.42 -14.54 -14.53
N TYR A 31 7.21 -14.36 -13.22
CA TYR A 31 8.13 -13.64 -12.33
C TYR A 31 8.37 -14.39 -11.00
N PRO A 32 8.94 -15.61 -11.02
CA PRO A 32 9.19 -16.39 -9.81
C PRO A 32 10.09 -15.67 -8.80
N ALA A 33 11.08 -14.91 -9.29
CA ALA A 33 12.03 -14.17 -8.46
C ALA A 33 11.43 -12.93 -7.75
N ALA A 34 10.23 -12.50 -8.17
CA ALA A 34 9.54 -11.33 -7.63
C ALA A 34 8.79 -11.67 -6.33
N ILE A 35 8.31 -12.91 -6.18
CA ILE A 35 7.48 -13.34 -5.05
C ILE A 35 8.37 -13.62 -3.84
N LEU A 36 8.04 -13.00 -2.70
CA LEU A 36 8.63 -13.30 -1.40
C LEU A 36 7.76 -14.30 -0.64
N HIS A 37 6.45 -14.04 -0.57
CA HIS A 37 5.49 -14.89 0.13
C HIS A 37 4.10 -14.74 -0.52
N THR A 38 3.28 -15.79 -0.45
CA THR A 38 1.88 -15.77 -0.86
C THR A 38 1.01 -16.26 0.28
N HIS A 39 -0.08 -15.57 0.55
CA HIS A 39 -1.00 -15.95 1.61
C HIS A 39 -2.44 -15.68 1.16
N ARG A 40 -3.36 -16.55 1.58
CA ARG A 40 -4.79 -16.41 1.36
C ARG A 40 -5.50 -16.48 2.69
N HIS A 41 -6.36 -15.50 2.96
CA HIS A 41 -7.18 -15.51 4.18
C HIS A 41 -8.57 -14.96 3.89
N ARG A 42 -9.60 -15.75 4.20
CA ARG A 42 -11.01 -15.37 3.98
C ARG A 42 -11.27 -14.90 2.53
N ASP A 43 -10.74 -15.65 1.56
CA ASP A 43 -10.79 -15.34 0.13
C ASP A 43 -10.09 -14.05 -0.33
N ASP A 44 -9.36 -13.37 0.56
CA ASP A 44 -8.42 -12.32 0.17
C ASP A 44 -7.06 -12.95 -0.16
N GLU A 45 -6.73 -12.90 -1.45
CA GLU A 45 -5.43 -13.32 -1.95
C GLU A 45 -4.42 -12.18 -1.81
N THR A 46 -3.26 -12.51 -1.21
CA THR A 46 -2.18 -11.57 -0.99
C THR A 46 -0.87 -12.12 -1.54
N ILE A 47 -0.21 -11.32 -2.37
CA ILE A 47 1.15 -11.60 -2.86
C ILE A 47 2.10 -10.55 -2.29
N VAL A 48 3.11 -11.00 -1.58
CA VAL A 48 4.23 -10.16 -1.14
C VAL A 48 5.30 -10.20 -2.23
N LEU A 49 5.62 -9.04 -2.78
CA LEU A 49 6.51 -8.85 -3.93
C LEU A 49 7.70 -7.99 -3.56
N LYS A 50 8.82 -8.21 -4.23
CA LYS A 50 9.94 -7.26 -4.23
C LYS A 50 9.55 -5.99 -4.98
N ARG A 51 9.84 -4.83 -4.39
CA ARG A 51 9.51 -3.50 -4.96
C ARG A 51 10.00 -3.29 -6.40
N GLU A 52 11.13 -3.87 -6.78
CA GLU A 52 11.72 -3.76 -8.14
C GLU A 52 10.80 -4.31 -9.24
N PHE A 53 9.96 -5.30 -8.91
CA PHE A 53 9.10 -5.98 -9.86
C PHE A 53 7.67 -5.43 -9.88
N ILE A 54 7.33 -4.46 -9.02
CA ILE A 54 5.94 -4.01 -8.86
C ILE A 54 5.34 -3.51 -10.16
N GLN A 55 6.11 -2.71 -10.93
CA GLN A 55 5.63 -2.17 -12.19
C GLN A 55 5.41 -3.25 -13.25
N LEU A 56 6.29 -4.27 -13.28
CA LEU A 56 6.20 -5.39 -14.22
C LEU A 56 5.00 -6.29 -13.89
N VAL A 57 4.84 -6.65 -12.62
CA VAL A 57 3.73 -7.49 -12.15
C VAL A 57 2.40 -6.75 -12.33
N CYS A 58 2.30 -5.48 -11.95
CA CYS A 58 1.09 -4.70 -12.16
C CYS A 58 0.71 -4.59 -13.65
N ARG A 59 1.69 -4.46 -14.56
CA ARG A 59 1.42 -4.44 -16.00
C ARG A 59 0.89 -5.80 -16.49
N LEU A 60 1.51 -6.89 -16.05
CA LEU A 60 1.05 -8.25 -16.35
C LEU A 60 -0.40 -8.45 -15.87
N LEU A 61 -0.70 -8.11 -14.62
CA LEU A 61 -2.02 -8.26 -14.02
C LEU A 61 -3.09 -7.44 -14.76
N ARG A 62 -2.75 -6.24 -15.22
CA ARG A 62 -3.67 -5.39 -15.98
C ARG A 62 -3.92 -5.93 -17.40
N ASP A 63 -2.86 -6.31 -18.11
CA ASP A 63 -2.91 -6.58 -19.56
C ASP A 63 -3.24 -8.06 -19.89
N HIS A 64 -3.00 -9.00 -18.96
CA HIS A 64 -3.22 -10.43 -19.20
C HIS A 64 -4.72 -10.78 -19.24
N LEU A 65 -5.13 -11.60 -20.23
CA LEU A 65 -6.53 -11.94 -20.51
C LEU A 65 -7.23 -12.69 -19.38
N ASP A 66 -6.48 -13.47 -18.60
CA ASP A 66 -7.02 -14.26 -17.49
C ASP A 66 -7.13 -13.46 -16.19
N CYS A 67 -6.37 -12.37 -16.04
CA CYS A 67 -6.36 -11.56 -14.82
C CYS A 67 -7.22 -10.29 -14.97
N ARG A 68 -7.00 -9.54 -16.06
CA ARG A 68 -7.68 -8.27 -16.39
C ARG A 68 -8.03 -7.43 -15.17
N PHE A 69 -7.04 -6.93 -14.44
CA PHE A 69 -7.29 -6.02 -13.33
C PHE A 69 -7.60 -4.61 -13.85
N GLU A 70 -8.86 -4.36 -14.24
CA GLU A 70 -9.25 -3.06 -14.83
C GLU A 70 -9.37 -1.95 -13.79
N MET A 71 -9.75 -2.29 -12.56
CA MET A 71 -10.02 -1.32 -11.50
C MET A 71 -8.91 -1.30 -10.46
N PHE A 72 -8.27 -0.14 -10.34
CA PHE A 72 -7.48 0.19 -9.16
C PHE A 72 -8.42 0.58 -8.01
N VAL A 73 -8.25 -0.03 -6.84
CA VAL A 73 -9.12 0.21 -5.69
C VAL A 73 -8.48 1.16 -4.70
N ASP A 74 -7.25 0.85 -4.26
CA ASP A 74 -6.59 1.61 -3.20
C ASP A 74 -5.08 1.39 -3.18
N LEU A 75 -4.33 2.41 -2.75
CA LEU A 75 -2.91 2.35 -2.42
C LEU A 75 -2.74 2.90 -1.01
N THR A 76 -2.19 2.09 -0.12
CA THR A 76 -1.88 2.52 1.24
C THR A 76 -0.50 2.05 1.66
N ALA A 77 0.00 2.56 2.76
CA ALA A 77 1.23 2.09 3.37
C ALA A 77 1.02 1.79 4.85
N VAL A 78 1.79 0.85 5.38
CA VAL A 78 1.77 0.49 6.80
C VAL A 78 3.17 0.65 7.36
N ASP A 79 3.26 1.33 8.51
CA ASP A 79 4.51 1.48 9.28
C ASP A 79 4.53 0.43 10.41
N TYR A 80 5.48 -0.50 10.31
CA TYR A 80 5.69 -1.64 11.20
C TYR A 80 6.72 -1.38 12.31
N LEU A 81 7.15 -0.13 12.54
CA LEU A 81 8.18 0.24 13.54
C LEU A 81 8.05 -0.42 14.93
N LEU A 82 6.82 -0.66 15.41
CA LEU A 82 6.54 -1.18 16.76
C LEU A 82 6.15 -2.67 16.78
N VAL A 83 6.19 -3.33 15.63
CA VAL A 83 5.78 -4.74 15.51
C VAL A 83 7.00 -5.61 15.72
N GLU A 84 7.22 -6.00 16.98
CA GLU A 84 8.08 -7.12 17.34
C GLU A 84 7.35 -8.40 16.95
N THR A 85 7.60 -8.97 15.78
CA THR A 85 7.02 -10.28 15.45
C THR A 85 8.07 -11.15 14.80
N ASP A 86 8.08 -12.42 15.19
CA ASP A 86 8.88 -13.52 14.62
C ASP A 86 8.58 -13.80 13.14
N LEU A 87 7.71 -12.98 12.51
CA LEU A 87 7.40 -13.00 11.10
C LEU A 87 8.46 -12.15 10.38
N GLN A 88 9.02 -12.71 9.31
CA GLN A 88 10.06 -12.18 8.41
C GLN A 88 9.79 -10.81 7.73
N GLN A 89 9.05 -9.89 8.35
CA GLN A 89 8.93 -8.49 7.91
C GLN A 89 10.08 -7.69 8.52
N THR A 90 11.20 -7.63 7.79
CA THR A 90 12.39 -6.87 8.17
C THR A 90 12.25 -5.38 7.92
N GLU A 91 11.34 -4.98 7.02
CA GLU A 91 11.26 -3.61 6.53
C GLU A 91 10.22 -2.79 7.27
N ARG A 92 10.57 -1.53 7.56
CA ARG A 92 9.72 -0.60 8.32
C ARG A 92 8.41 -0.30 7.59
N PHE A 93 8.47 -0.05 6.28
CA PHE A 93 7.29 0.32 5.51
C PHE A 93 6.83 -0.85 4.63
N GLU A 94 5.52 -1.02 4.52
CA GLU A 94 4.92 -1.93 3.54
C GLU A 94 3.90 -1.15 2.71
N VAL A 95 4.13 -1.04 1.40
CA VAL A 95 3.17 -0.46 0.46
C VAL A 95 2.21 -1.55 0.00
N ILE A 96 0.92 -1.28 0.11
CA ILE A 96 -0.17 -2.20 -0.19
C ILE A 96 -0.98 -1.65 -1.35
N TYR A 97 -1.19 -2.49 -2.37
CA TYR A 97 -2.01 -2.20 -3.53
C TYR A 97 -3.22 -3.11 -3.54
N HIS A 98 -4.40 -2.53 -3.73
CA HIS A 98 -5.64 -3.25 -3.90
C HIS A 98 -6.11 -3.14 -5.34
N LEU A 99 -6.22 -4.28 -6.01
CA LEU A 99 -6.64 -4.37 -7.41
C LEU A 99 -7.90 -5.23 -7.51
N ARG A 100 -8.80 -4.84 -8.42
CA ARG A 100 -10.01 -5.59 -8.74
C ARG A 100 -10.17 -5.80 -10.24
N SER A 101 -10.46 -7.03 -10.63
CA SER A 101 -10.98 -7.34 -11.95
C SER A 101 -12.50 -7.26 -11.92
N LEU A 102 -13.08 -6.47 -12.81
CA LEU A 102 -14.53 -6.40 -13.02
C LEU A 102 -14.99 -7.51 -13.96
N SER A 103 -14.18 -7.87 -14.94
CA SER A 103 -14.52 -8.92 -15.93
C SER A 103 -14.53 -10.32 -15.33
N LYS A 104 -13.63 -10.59 -14.37
CA LYS A 104 -13.44 -11.92 -13.77
C LYS A 104 -13.88 -12.01 -12.31
N ASP A 105 -14.28 -10.87 -11.73
CA ASP A 105 -14.59 -10.70 -10.30
C ASP A 105 -13.48 -11.20 -9.36
N HIS A 106 -12.23 -11.02 -9.78
CA HIS A 106 -11.05 -11.31 -8.96
C HIS A 106 -10.65 -10.10 -8.12
N ARG A 107 -10.13 -10.36 -6.92
CA ARG A 107 -9.53 -9.35 -6.06
C ARG A 107 -8.16 -9.84 -5.63
N ILE A 108 -7.19 -8.93 -5.64
CA ILE A 108 -5.85 -9.25 -5.17
C ILE A 108 -5.26 -8.08 -4.40
N ARG A 109 -4.50 -8.43 -3.37
CA ARG A 109 -3.69 -7.51 -2.58
C ARG A 109 -2.22 -7.76 -2.91
N LEU A 110 -1.53 -6.73 -3.35
CA LEU A 110 -0.08 -6.78 -3.51
C LEU A 110 0.55 -6.05 -2.34
N LYS A 111 1.56 -6.65 -1.72
CA LYS A 111 2.32 -6.06 -0.63
C LYS A 111 3.78 -5.92 -1.05
N CYS A 112 4.36 -4.76 -0.83
CA CYS A 112 5.75 -4.47 -1.15
C CYS A 112 6.45 -3.91 0.08
N PRO A 113 7.32 -4.68 0.75
CA PRO A 113 8.16 -4.14 1.82
C PRO A 113 9.17 -3.15 1.23
N VAL A 114 9.35 -2.03 1.93
CA VAL A 114 10.22 -0.91 1.56
C VAL A 114 11.09 -0.52 2.77
N PRO A 115 12.43 -0.52 2.62
CA PRO A 115 13.35 -0.17 3.70
C PRO A 115 13.27 1.32 4.05
N GLU A 116 13.57 1.67 5.31
CA GLU A 116 13.64 3.07 5.74
C GLU A 116 14.78 3.83 5.04
N ASP A 117 15.96 3.21 4.94
CA ASP A 117 17.15 3.82 4.34
C ASP A 117 16.98 4.17 2.86
N ASP A 118 16.13 3.41 2.16
CA ASP A 118 15.82 3.59 0.74
C ASP A 118 14.30 3.53 0.51
N CYS A 119 13.62 4.55 1.06
CA CYS A 119 12.17 4.76 1.01
C CYS A 119 11.64 5.09 -0.40
N GLN A 120 11.97 4.27 -1.39
CA GLN A 120 11.64 4.49 -2.80
C GLN A 120 10.98 3.25 -3.42
N ILE A 121 9.99 3.47 -4.28
CA ILE A 121 9.29 2.42 -5.03
C ILE A 121 8.89 2.92 -6.42
N PRO A 122 8.90 2.08 -7.48
CA PRO A 122 8.43 2.51 -8.80
C PRO A 122 6.95 2.90 -8.81
N SER A 123 6.65 4.05 -9.44
CA SER A 123 5.28 4.51 -9.65
C SER A 123 4.54 3.63 -10.68
N ILE A 124 3.25 3.40 -10.43
CA ILE A 124 2.35 2.68 -11.35
C ILE A 124 1.27 3.58 -11.95
N HIS A 125 1.39 4.90 -11.79
CA HIS A 125 0.40 5.87 -12.31
C HIS A 125 0.20 5.78 -13.84
N MET A 126 1.21 5.32 -14.59
CA MET A 126 1.12 5.07 -16.04
C MET A 126 0.17 3.91 -16.37
N LEU A 127 -0.07 3.01 -15.40
CA LEU A 127 -0.96 1.86 -15.57
C LEU A 127 -2.41 2.23 -15.25
N TRP A 128 -2.63 2.90 -14.13
CA TRP A 128 -3.93 3.43 -13.71
C TRP A 128 -3.76 4.89 -13.28
N HIS A 129 -4.39 5.81 -14.00
CA HIS A 129 -4.27 7.25 -13.72
C HIS A 129 -4.79 7.65 -12.33
N ALA A 130 -5.73 6.90 -11.76
CA ALA A 130 -6.25 7.13 -10.41
C ALA A 130 -5.15 7.08 -9.35
N VAL A 131 -4.10 6.28 -9.57
CA VAL A 131 -3.02 6.04 -8.60
C VAL A 131 -2.22 7.30 -8.27
N ASN A 132 -2.20 8.30 -9.16
CA ASN A 132 -1.50 9.57 -8.92
C ASN A 132 -1.85 10.19 -7.55
N TRP A 133 -3.14 10.20 -7.20
CA TRP A 133 -3.61 10.78 -5.94
C TRP A 133 -3.16 9.96 -4.74
N TYR A 134 -3.23 8.63 -4.83
CA TYR A 134 -2.86 7.75 -3.73
C TYR A 134 -1.34 7.68 -3.50
N GLU A 135 -0.53 7.75 -4.56
CA GLU A 135 0.93 7.85 -4.43
C GLU A 135 1.33 9.15 -3.72
N ARG A 136 0.64 10.26 -4.03
CA ARG A 136 0.83 11.54 -3.32
C ARG A 136 0.38 11.48 -1.86
N GLU A 137 -0.73 10.82 -1.57
CA GLU A 137 -1.18 10.60 -0.19
C GLU A 137 -0.15 9.80 0.61
N CYS A 138 0.35 8.69 0.06
CA CYS A 138 1.38 7.88 0.71
C CYS A 138 2.70 8.64 0.91
N TYR A 139 3.08 9.48 -0.07
CA TYR A 139 4.21 10.39 0.08
C TYR A 139 4.01 11.40 1.21
N ASP A 140 2.84 12.04 1.30
CA ASP A 140 2.57 13.04 2.33
C ASP A 140 2.48 12.42 3.73
N MET A 141 1.84 11.26 3.84
CA MET A 141 1.55 10.60 5.12
C MET A 141 2.69 9.75 5.67
N TYR A 142 3.46 9.09 4.79
CA TYR A 142 4.53 8.15 5.17
C TYR A 142 5.90 8.55 4.62
N GLY A 143 6.02 9.48 3.68
CA GLY A 143 7.30 9.91 3.11
C GLY A 143 7.91 8.91 2.11
N ILE A 144 7.10 8.01 1.58
CA ILE A 144 7.53 7.03 0.58
C ILE A 144 7.59 7.73 -0.78
N HIS A 145 8.74 7.67 -1.43
CA HIS A 145 8.97 8.32 -2.73
C HIS A 145 8.60 7.36 -3.86
N PHE A 146 7.79 7.85 -4.80
CA PHE A 146 7.38 7.09 -5.98
C PHE A 146 8.20 7.52 -7.20
N GLU A 147 9.09 6.66 -7.68
CA GLU A 147 9.95 6.96 -8.82
C GLU A 147 9.16 7.01 -10.13
N GLY A 148 9.36 8.07 -10.92
CA GLY A 148 8.65 8.28 -12.17
C GLY A 148 7.27 8.92 -12.04
N HIS A 149 6.85 9.34 -10.84
CA HIS A 149 5.60 10.08 -10.64
C HIS A 149 5.72 11.53 -11.20
N PRO A 150 4.71 12.05 -11.95
CA PRO A 150 4.83 13.32 -12.66
C PRO A 150 4.81 14.55 -11.75
N ASN A 151 4.13 14.49 -10.60
CA ASN A 151 4.03 15.60 -9.66
C ASN A 151 3.87 15.06 -8.23
N LEU A 152 4.97 14.58 -7.63
CA LEU A 152 4.96 14.08 -6.27
C LEU A 152 5.05 15.24 -5.28
N THR A 153 3.90 15.80 -4.93
CA THR A 153 3.77 16.89 -3.96
C THR A 153 2.75 16.53 -2.89
N ARG A 154 2.88 17.14 -1.71
CA ARG A 154 1.92 17.01 -0.61
C ARG A 154 0.50 17.31 -1.10
N ILE A 155 -0.48 16.68 -0.48
CA ILE A 155 -1.87 16.77 -0.91
C ILE A 155 -2.85 16.93 0.25
N LEU A 156 -2.59 16.29 1.38
CA LEU A 156 -3.45 16.35 2.56
C LEU A 156 -2.96 17.42 3.54
N MET A 157 -1.65 17.50 3.74
CA MET A 157 -1.04 18.48 4.62
C MET A 157 -0.78 19.80 3.90
N TYR A 158 -0.81 20.90 4.66
CA TYR A 158 -0.44 22.21 4.14
C TYR A 158 1.06 22.25 3.80
N GLU A 159 1.45 23.18 2.92
CA GLU A 159 2.77 23.21 2.28
C GLU A 159 3.94 23.24 3.27
N GLN A 160 3.81 23.98 4.37
CA GLN A 160 4.86 24.12 5.38
C GLN A 160 4.85 23.02 6.46
N PHE A 161 3.99 22.00 6.34
CA PHE A 161 3.90 20.94 7.35
C PHE A 161 5.23 20.18 7.46
N GLN A 162 5.74 20.03 8.69
CA GLN A 162 7.00 19.35 8.94
C GLN A 162 6.78 17.93 9.48
N GLY A 163 7.10 16.96 8.64
CA GLY A 163 7.04 15.52 8.94
C GLY A 163 5.97 14.77 8.14
N HIS A 164 5.68 13.55 8.62
CA HIS A 164 4.78 12.56 8.03
C HIS A 164 3.87 11.99 9.13
N PRO A 165 2.59 12.40 9.20
CA PRO A 165 1.73 12.15 10.37
C PRO A 165 1.46 10.68 10.70
N LEU A 166 1.40 9.79 9.70
CA LEU A 166 1.01 8.39 9.91
C LEU A 166 2.17 7.47 10.27
N ARG A 167 3.40 8.01 10.33
CA ARG A 167 4.54 7.26 10.87
C ARG A 167 4.40 7.10 12.37
N LYS A 168 4.83 5.95 12.90
CA LYS A 168 4.67 5.60 14.33
C LYS A 168 5.62 6.36 15.26
N ASP A 169 6.68 6.94 14.73
CA ASP A 169 7.60 7.85 15.44
C ASP A 169 7.08 9.28 15.53
N TYR A 170 6.05 9.65 14.75
CA TYR A 170 5.49 10.99 14.77
C TYR A 170 4.64 11.20 16.03
N PRO A 171 4.95 12.19 16.89
CA PRO A 171 4.19 12.39 18.13
C PRO A 171 2.78 12.91 17.81
N VAL A 172 1.76 12.24 18.36
CA VAL A 172 0.35 12.59 18.18
C VAL A 172 0.06 14.03 18.64
N ASP A 173 0.68 14.44 19.75
CA ASP A 173 0.49 15.77 20.35
C ASP A 173 1.45 16.82 19.78
N LYS A 174 2.20 16.52 18.71
CA LYS A 174 3.14 17.46 18.11
C LYS A 174 2.37 18.63 17.51
N GLN A 175 2.40 19.76 18.22
CA GLN A 175 1.91 21.03 17.69
C GLN A 175 2.84 21.50 16.59
N GLN A 176 2.25 21.84 15.45
CA GLN A 176 2.96 22.52 14.38
C GLN A 176 3.07 24.00 14.73
N PRO A 177 4.17 24.66 14.34
CA PRO A 177 4.35 26.09 14.62
C PRO A 177 3.19 26.89 14.01
N LEU A 178 2.73 27.90 14.74
CA LEU A 178 1.80 28.91 14.21
C LEU A 178 2.52 29.64 13.08
N LEU A 179 2.07 29.42 11.86
CA LEU A 179 2.60 30.11 10.69
C LEU A 179 2.02 31.51 10.64
N GLU A 180 2.85 32.47 10.24
CA GLU A 180 2.35 33.79 9.89
C GLU A 180 1.41 33.67 8.69
N LEU A 181 0.29 34.40 8.74
CA LEU A 181 -0.62 34.44 7.62
C LEU A 181 0.09 35.11 6.44
N ASN A 182 0.07 34.46 5.27
CA ASN A 182 0.55 35.08 4.05
C ASN A 182 -0.12 36.45 3.85
N ASP A 183 0.66 37.40 3.33
CA ASP A 183 0.20 38.74 3.00
C ASP A 183 -0.95 38.68 2.00
N VAL A 184 -1.82 39.70 2.02
CA VAL A 184 -3.07 39.72 1.24
C VAL A 184 -2.83 39.55 -0.27
N GLU A 185 -1.68 40.00 -0.78
CA GLU A 185 -1.27 39.85 -2.19
C GLU A 185 -0.87 38.41 -2.56
N GLU A 186 -0.44 37.61 -1.59
CA GLU A 186 -0.11 36.18 -1.74
C GLU A 186 -1.29 35.27 -1.42
N ARG A 187 -2.42 35.83 -0.93
CA ARG A 187 -3.65 35.06 -0.76
C ARG A 187 -4.18 34.71 -2.13
N TYR A 188 -4.50 33.43 -2.33
CA TYR A 188 -5.13 32.93 -3.53
C TYR A 188 -6.27 33.84 -3.98
N HIS A 189 -6.08 34.53 -5.11
CA HIS A 189 -7.18 35.13 -5.83
C HIS A 189 -8.04 33.99 -6.34
N TYR A 190 -9.07 33.62 -5.58
CA TYR A 190 -10.14 32.76 -6.09
C TYR A 190 -10.78 33.53 -7.24
N GLY A 191 -10.30 33.24 -8.46
CA GLY A 191 -10.90 33.75 -9.68
C GLY A 191 -12.37 33.34 -9.65
N ARG A 192 -13.26 34.29 -9.40
CA ARG A 192 -14.62 34.16 -9.91
C ARG A 192 -14.46 34.12 -11.41
N PHE A 193 -14.61 32.94 -12.00
CA PHE A 193 -14.81 32.83 -13.43
C PHE A 193 -16.06 33.66 -13.74
N GLU A 194 -15.87 34.79 -14.42
CA GLU A 194 -16.95 35.57 -15.04
C GLU A 194 -17.62 34.78 -16.17
#